data_AF-A0A945N8E2-F1
#
_entry.id   AF-A0A945N8E2-F1
#
_cell.length_a   1.000
_cell.length_b   1.000
_cell.length_c   1.000
_cell.angle_alpha   90.00
_cell.angle_beta   90.00
_cell.angle_gamma   90.00
#
_symmetry.space_group_name_H-M   'P 1'
#
loop_
_entity.id
_entity.type
_entity.pdbx_description
1 polymer ?
#
loop_
_entity_poly.entity_id
_entity_poly.type
_entity_poly.pdbx_seq_one_letter_code
_entity_poly.pdbx_strand_id
1 'polypeptide(L)'
;MTDALTLTPIERVSGSVTLPGSKSMTNRALLLAAVAEGETLVTNILLSDDTQRMLDALAQLGVHVDIDQGLRQCRVLGKGGPFPAQTQTQTLQLGNA
;
A
#
# COMPACT_ATOMS: atom_id res chain seq x y z
N MET A 1 24.36 -9.69 -16.26
CA MET A 1 25.23 -10.26 -15.22
C MET A 1 24.38 -10.32 -13.96
N THR A 2 24.18 -11.49 -13.37
CA THR A 2 23.37 -11.62 -12.17
C THR A 2 24.21 -11.13 -11.00
N ASP A 3 23.79 -10.05 -10.33
CA ASP A 3 24.40 -9.64 -9.07
C ASP A 3 24.24 -10.79 -8.08
N ALA A 4 25.36 -11.37 -7.67
CA ALA A 4 25.41 -12.49 -6.75
C ALA A 4 26.16 -12.07 -5.49
N LEU A 5 25.54 -12.30 -4.34
CA LEU A 5 26.15 -12.11 -3.02
C LEU A 5 26.42 -13.47 -2.40
N THR A 6 27.68 -13.77 -2.10
CA THR A 6 28.07 -14.96 -1.33
C THR A 6 28.16 -14.61 0.15
N LEU A 7 27.32 -15.26 0.96
CA LEU A 7 27.34 -15.09 2.42
C LEU A 7 28.26 -16.14 3.04
N THR A 8 29.24 -15.70 3.85
CA THR A 8 30.05 -16.61 4.68
C THR A 8 29.26 -17.04 5.92
N PRO A 9 29.50 -18.25 6.47
CA PRO A 9 28.85 -18.68 7.70
C PRO A 9 29.10 -17.71 8.86
N ILE A 10 28.08 -17.51 9.69
CA ILE A 10 28.16 -16.71 10.92
C ILE A 10 27.73 -17.56 12.11
N GLU A 11 28.42 -17.39 13.24
CA GLU A 11 28.16 -18.21 14.44
C GLU A 11 26.92 -17.76 15.22
N ARG A 12 26.61 -16.45 15.21
CA ARG A 12 25.45 -15.90 15.93
C ARG A 12 25.04 -14.54 15.34
N VAL A 13 23.73 -14.26 15.34
CA VAL A 13 23.17 -12.93 15.06
C VAL A 13 22.34 -12.46 16.25
N SER A 14 22.45 -11.17 16.61
CA SER A 14 21.66 -10.56 17.67
C SER A 14 21.45 -9.08 17.37
N GLY A 15 20.26 -8.57 17.61
CA GLY A 15 19.87 -7.19 17.33
C GLY A 15 18.36 -7.07 17.15
N SER A 16 17.90 -5.86 16.86
CA SER A 16 16.53 -5.58 16.44
C SER A 16 16.55 -4.82 15.13
N VAL A 17 15.61 -5.12 14.24
CA VAL A 17 15.46 -4.45 12.95
C VAL A 17 14.01 -4.04 12.78
N THR A 18 13.79 -2.84 12.23
CA THR A 18 12.48 -2.43 11.78
C THR A 18 12.29 -2.92 10.35
N LEU A 19 11.39 -3.88 10.18
CA LEU A 19 11.05 -4.33 8.84
C LEU A 19 10.20 -3.28 8.13
N PRO A 20 10.31 -3.18 6.79
CA PRO A 20 9.32 -2.50 5.98
C PRO A 20 7.89 -2.97 6.30
N GLY A 21 6.91 -2.11 6.03
CA GLY A 21 5.50 -2.50 6.04
C GLY A 21 5.22 -3.81 5.28
N SER A 22 4.18 -4.53 5.70
CA SER A 22 3.72 -5.72 4.99
C SER A 22 2.85 -5.32 3.80
N LYS A 23 3.10 -5.96 2.63
CA LYS A 23 2.33 -5.78 1.40
C LYS A 23 0.83 -6.00 1.62
N SER A 24 0.47 -7.16 2.16
CA SER A 24 -0.94 -7.51 2.40
C SER A 24 -1.60 -6.63 3.46
N MET A 25 -0.86 -6.21 4.49
CA MET A 25 -1.40 -5.29 5.49
C MET A 25 -1.62 -3.89 4.92
N THR A 26 -0.67 -3.40 4.11
CA THR A 26 -0.78 -2.11 3.43
C THR A 26 -2.02 -2.08 2.54
N ASN A 27 -2.19 -3.06 1.65
CA ASN A 27 -3.36 -3.09 0.74
C ASN A 27 -4.69 -3.18 1.49
N ARG A 28 -4.77 -4.00 2.56
CA ARG A 28 -5.98 -4.10 3.39
C ARG A 28 -6.27 -2.80 4.12
N ALA A 29 -5.26 -2.17 4.71
CA ALA A 29 -5.41 -0.91 5.42
C ALA A 29 -5.89 0.20 4.49
N LEU A 30 -5.32 0.31 3.28
CA LEU A 30 -5.75 1.28 2.28
C LEU A 30 -7.21 1.07 1.85
N LEU A 31 -7.63 -0.18 1.60
CA LEU A 31 -9.01 -0.47 1.22
C LEU A 31 -10.00 -0.15 2.35
N LEU A 32 -9.66 -0.52 3.60
CA LEU A 32 -10.49 -0.22 4.76
C LEU A 32 -10.59 1.29 5.02
N ALA A 33 -9.47 2.01 4.90
CA ALA A 33 -9.43 3.45 5.02
C ALA A 33 -10.29 4.14 3.95
N ALA A 34 -10.30 3.62 2.73
CA ALA A 34 -11.08 4.18 1.62
C ALA A 34 -12.60 4.07 1.83
N VAL A 35 -13.08 3.04 2.51
CA VAL A 35 -14.52 2.85 2.80
C VAL A 35 -14.94 3.41 4.18
N ALA A 36 -13.99 3.75 5.04
CA ALA A 36 -14.26 4.37 6.33
C ALA A 36 -14.83 5.79 6.16
N GLU A 37 -15.42 6.34 7.23
CA GLU A 37 -15.82 7.75 7.30
C GLU A 37 -14.66 8.60 7.82
N GLY A 38 -14.43 9.76 7.18
CA GLY A 38 -13.40 10.72 7.60
C GLY A 38 -12.00 10.43 7.05
N GLU A 39 -10.98 11.00 7.69
CA GLU A 39 -9.57 10.86 7.28
C GLU A 39 -8.88 9.75 8.09
N THR A 40 -8.12 8.90 7.41
CA THR A 40 -7.26 7.88 8.03
C THR A 40 -5.81 8.09 7.61
N LEU A 41 -4.91 8.15 8.58
CA LEU A 41 -3.46 8.11 8.35
C LEU A 41 -2.94 6.68 8.49
N VAL A 42 -2.49 6.10 7.39
CA VAL A 42 -1.83 4.79 7.36
C VAL A 42 -0.32 4.99 7.38
N THR A 43 0.36 4.48 8.40
CA THR A 43 1.81 4.63 8.59
C THR A 43 2.58 3.35 8.30
N ASN A 44 3.88 3.48 7.99
CA ASN A 44 4.76 2.36 7.66
C ASN A 44 4.22 1.50 6.52
N ILE A 45 3.75 2.15 5.45
CA ILE A 45 3.30 1.44 4.24
C ILE A 45 4.49 0.81 3.51
N LEU A 46 4.25 -0.30 2.83
CA LEU A 46 5.21 -0.82 1.86
C LEU A 46 5.11 -0.01 0.57
N LEU A 47 6.21 0.60 0.13
CA LEU A 47 6.28 1.17 -1.22
C LEU A 47 6.67 0.05 -2.18
N SER A 48 5.68 -0.71 -2.66
CA SER A 48 5.84 -1.73 -3.70
C SER A 48 4.95 -1.43 -4.89
N ASP A 49 5.19 -2.13 -6.00
CA ASP A 49 4.36 -2.06 -7.19
C ASP A 49 2.89 -2.33 -6.85
N ASP A 50 2.60 -3.33 -6.01
CA ASP A 50 1.25 -3.67 -5.56
C ASP A 50 0.56 -2.54 -4.81
N THR A 51 1.30 -1.81 -3.97
CA THR A 51 0.76 -0.67 -3.26
C THR A 51 0.49 0.48 -4.22
N GLN A 52 1.36 0.73 -5.20
CA GLN A 52 1.10 1.73 -6.24
C GLN A 52 -0.14 1.37 -7.07
N ARG A 53 -0.29 0.11 -7.47
CA ARG A 53 -1.49 -0.39 -8.20
C ARG A 53 -2.76 -0.23 -7.39
N MET A 54 -2.69 -0.48 -6.08
CA MET A 54 -3.82 -0.26 -5.17
C MET A 54 -4.20 1.22 -5.09
N LEU A 55 -3.22 2.12 -4.95
CA LEU A 55 -3.44 3.57 -4.89
C LEU A 55 -4.07 4.09 -6.19
N ASP A 56 -3.57 3.66 -7.35
CA ASP A 56 -4.11 4.03 -8.66
C ASP A 56 -5.56 3.55 -8.82
N ALA A 57 -5.87 2.35 -8.35
CA ALA A 57 -7.24 1.82 -8.36
C ALA A 57 -8.18 2.62 -7.45
N LEU A 58 -7.74 2.98 -6.24
CA LEU A 58 -8.51 3.83 -5.32
C LEU A 58 -8.76 5.22 -5.90
N ALA A 59 -7.76 5.81 -6.56
CA ALA A 59 -7.91 7.09 -7.24
C ALA A 59 -8.95 7.03 -8.37
N GLN A 60 -8.95 5.96 -9.19
CA GLN A 60 -9.99 5.72 -10.20
C GLN A 60 -11.38 5.54 -9.60
N LEU A 61 -11.47 4.93 -8.42
CA LEU A 61 -12.72 4.82 -7.65
C LEU A 61 -13.13 6.13 -6.96
N GLY A 62 -12.39 7.23 -7.16
CA GLY A 62 -12.73 8.56 -6.64
C GLY A 62 -12.43 8.73 -5.16
N VAL A 63 -11.45 7.99 -4.63
CA VAL A 63 -10.90 8.14 -3.29
C VAL A 63 -9.76 9.15 -3.34
N HIS A 64 -9.76 10.11 -2.43
CA HIS A 64 -8.65 11.06 -2.31
C HIS A 64 -7.58 10.46 -1.41
N VAL A 65 -6.36 10.37 -1.95
CA VAL A 65 -5.23 9.76 -1.28
C VAL A 65 -4.01 10.65 -1.47
N ASP A 66 -3.36 10.99 -0.35
CA ASP A 66 -2.12 11.76 -0.31
C ASP A 66 -1.00 10.89 0.29
N ILE A 67 0.12 10.77 -0.43
CA ILE A 67 1.23 9.88 -0.06
C ILE A 67 2.49 10.66 0.22
N ASP A 68 3.05 10.45 1.40
CA ASP A 68 4.40 10.86 1.75
C ASP A 68 5.33 9.65 1.65
N GLN A 69 6.08 9.56 0.56
CA GLN A 69 7.02 8.46 0.32
C GLN A 69 8.23 8.51 1.28
N GLY A 70 8.63 9.70 1.72
CA GLY A 70 9.77 9.87 2.64
C GLY A 70 9.43 9.33 4.03
N LEU A 71 8.22 9.61 4.50
CA LEU A 71 7.71 9.10 5.78
C LEU A 71 7.08 7.71 5.66
N ARG A 72 6.83 7.23 4.44
CA ARG A 72 6.10 5.99 4.15
C ARG A 72 4.72 6.01 4.81
N GLN A 73 3.99 7.09 4.55
CA GLN A 73 2.67 7.34 5.10
C GLN A 73 1.68 7.69 4.00
N CYS A 74 0.41 7.40 4.25
CA CYS A 74 -0.67 7.65 3.33
C CYS A 74 -1.86 8.23 4.09
N ARG A 75 -2.31 9.44 3.76
CA ARG A 75 -3.59 10.00 4.19
C ARG A 75 -4.66 9.60 3.19
N VAL A 76 -5.73 8.98 3.68
CA VAL A 76 -6.87 8.55 2.86
C VAL A 76 -8.11 9.25 3.39
N LEU A 77 -8.78 10.01 2.52
CA LEU A 77 -10.11 10.54 2.81
C LEU A 77 -11.14 9.49 2.40
N GLY A 78 -11.70 8.82 3.39
CA GLY A 78 -12.66 7.74 3.21
C GLY A 78 -14.02 8.23 2.71
N LYS A 79 -14.73 7.36 1.98
CA LYS A 79 -16.02 7.67 1.35
C LYS A 79 -17.22 7.54 2.30
N GLY A 80 -17.01 7.04 3.52
CA GLY A 80 -18.09 6.80 4.50
C GLY A 80 -19.03 5.66 4.11
N GLY A 81 -18.55 4.68 3.35
CA GLY A 81 -19.34 3.55 2.88
C GLY A 81 -18.75 2.86 1.65
N PRO A 82 -19.51 1.91 1.06
CA PRO A 82 -19.13 1.24 -0.18
C PRO A 82 -18.92 2.24 -1.33
N PHE A 83 -18.06 1.88 -2.29
CA PHE A 83 -17.89 2.69 -3.49
C PHE A 83 -19.22 2.80 -4.25
N PRO A 84 -19.60 4.01 -4.72
CA PRO A 84 -20.86 4.19 -5.42
C PRO A 84 -20.88 3.35 -6.70
N ALA A 85 -22.05 2.81 -7.03
CA ALA A 85 -22.24 2.10 -8.28
C ALA A 85 -21.96 3.03 -9.46
N GLN A 86 -21.06 2.61 -10.33
CA GLN A 86 -20.73 3.36 -11.54
C GLN A 86 -21.73 3.02 -12.65
N THR A 87 -22.13 4.03 -13.42
CA THR A 87 -23.04 3.86 -14.57
C THR A 87 -22.34 3.20 -15.77
N GLN A 88 -21.00 3.18 -15.77
CA GLN A 88 -20.17 2.57 -16.79
C GLN A 88 -19.18 1.59 -16.15
N THR A 89 -18.84 0.54 -16.89
CA THR A 89 -17.79 -0.40 -16.48
C THR A 89 -16.45 0.32 -16.44
N GLN A 90 -15.74 0.18 -15.32
CA GLN A 90 -14.36 0.62 -15.18
C GLN A 90 -13.42 -0.58 -15.15
N THR A 91 -12.27 -0.45 -15.81
CA THR A 91 -11.21 -1.46 -15.80
C THR A 91 -10.09 -0.99 -14.87
N LEU A 92 -9.86 -1.72 -13.79
CA LEU A 92 -8.73 -1.47 -12.88
C LEU A 92 -7.53 -2.31 -13.31
N GLN A 93 -6.44 -1.65 -13.71
CA GLN A 93 -5.23 -2.31 -14.20
C GLN A 93 -4.28 -2.67 -13.05
N LEU A 94 -4.38 -3.91 -12.56
CA LEU A 94 -3.65 -4.36 -11.37
C LEU A 94 -2.30 -5.04 -11.68
N GLY A 95 -2.08 -5.50 -12.91
CA GLY A 95 -0.86 -6.25 -13.25
C GLY A 95 -0.78 -7.58 -12.48
N ASN A 96 0.39 -7.90 -11.92
CA ASN A 96 0.64 -9.11 -11.12
C ASN A 96 0.75 -8.80 -9.61
N ALA A 97 -0.01 -7.80 -9.15
CA ALA A 97 -0.10 -7.42 -7.75
C ALA A 97 -0.97 -8.40 -6.92
#